data_AF-A0A7X2L212-F1
#
_entry.id   AF-A0A7X2L212-F1
#
_cell.length_a   1.000
_cell.length_b   1.000
_cell.length_c   1.000
_cell.angle_alpha   90.00
_cell.angle_beta   90.00
_cell.angle_gamma   90.00
#
_symmetry.space_group_name_H-M   'P 1'
#
loop_
_entity.id
_entity.type
_entity.pdbx_description
1 polymer ?
#
loop_
_entity_poly.entity_id
_entity_poly.type
_entity_poly.pdbx_seq_one_letter_code
_entity_poly.pdbx_strand_id
1 'polypeptide(L)'
;MVPLRFIAEATLQLPTVRLLKSITEGAGISNQYYYFPEGKADQVFMTMGNGVEYLEAINGRLEQKWVGRFGEKGTIKGPFFLSNIEEEVGKQPTIAVDRITFFKQILPIGEADYGFINKDGKATTIGHHDMPGLYDFFIIPEEK
;
A
#
# COMPACT_ATOMS: atom_id res chain seq x y z
N MET A 1 -22.99 -11.62 -0.95
CA MET A 1 -21.64 -11.54 -0.36
C MET A 1 -20.68 -11.34 -1.52
N VAL A 2 -20.19 -10.13 -1.74
CA VAL A 2 -19.24 -9.84 -2.82
C VAL A 2 -17.87 -10.33 -2.34
N PRO A 3 -17.13 -11.14 -3.12
CA PRO A 3 -15.81 -11.62 -2.68
C PRO A 3 -14.86 -10.45 -2.43
N LEU A 4 -14.03 -10.53 -1.38
CA LEU A 4 -12.98 -9.53 -1.08
C LEU A 4 -12.04 -9.25 -2.26
N ARG A 5 -11.93 -10.21 -3.20
CA ARG A 5 -11.18 -10.15 -4.46
C ARG A 5 -11.50 -8.95 -5.36
N PHE A 6 -12.65 -8.31 -5.21
CA PHE A 6 -13.04 -7.12 -5.99
C PHE A 6 -12.75 -5.81 -5.25
N ILE A 7 -12.41 -5.86 -3.97
CA ILE A 7 -12.46 -4.69 -3.09
C ILE A 7 -11.14 -3.94 -3.10
N ALA A 8 -9.97 -4.60 -3.15
CA ALA A 8 -8.69 -3.91 -3.22
C ALA A 8 -8.55 -3.08 -4.52
N GLU A 9 -8.90 -3.66 -5.67
CA GLU A 9 -8.96 -2.95 -6.95
C GLU A 9 -9.92 -1.75 -6.89
N ALA A 10 -11.15 -1.97 -6.41
CA ALA A 10 -12.14 -0.90 -6.29
C ALA A 10 -11.70 0.21 -5.32
N THR A 11 -11.03 -0.15 -4.21
CA THR A 11 -10.49 0.78 -3.23
C THR A 11 -9.45 1.71 -3.85
N LEU A 12 -8.56 1.17 -4.70
CA LEU A 12 -7.52 1.96 -5.36
C LEU A 12 -8.05 2.89 -6.47
N GLN A 13 -9.26 2.65 -6.97
CA GLN A 13 -9.95 3.54 -7.91
C GLN A 13 -10.68 4.70 -7.21
N LEU A 14 -10.84 4.67 -5.89
CA LEU A 14 -11.53 5.73 -5.16
C LEU A 14 -10.71 7.03 -5.15
N PRO A 15 -11.36 8.20 -5.24
CA PRO A 15 -10.67 9.48 -5.09
C PRO A 15 -10.01 9.56 -3.72
N THR A 16 -8.74 9.95 -3.70
CA THR A 16 -7.99 10.13 -2.44
C THR A 16 -8.08 11.57 -1.94
N VAL A 17 -8.35 11.71 -0.65
CA VAL A 17 -8.40 12.97 0.10
C VAL A 17 -7.28 12.97 1.14
N ARG A 18 -6.35 13.93 1.01
CA ARG A 18 -5.22 14.14 1.92
C ARG A 18 -5.40 15.46 2.66
N LEU A 19 -5.67 15.38 3.96
CA LEU A 19 -5.87 16.55 4.83
C LEU A 19 -4.73 16.75 5.83
N LEU A 20 -3.86 15.75 6.00
CA LEU A 20 -2.73 15.84 6.90
C LEU A 20 -1.63 16.71 6.28
N LYS A 21 -0.82 17.33 7.13
CA LYS A 21 0.37 18.08 6.69
C LYS A 21 1.28 17.11 5.93
N SER A 22 1.71 17.52 4.73
CA SER A 22 2.73 16.79 3.97
C SER A 22 4.07 16.85 4.71
N ILE A 23 4.62 15.67 5.02
CA ILE A 23 5.92 15.49 5.67
C ILE A 23 6.87 14.62 4.85
N THR A 24 6.45 14.21 3.65
CA THR A 24 7.20 13.35 2.73
C THR A 24 7.62 14.15 1.51
N GLU A 25 8.71 13.73 0.87
CA GLU A 25 9.12 14.29 -0.41
C GLU A 25 8.38 13.54 -1.53
N GLY A 26 7.86 14.31 -2.50
CA GLY A 26 7.08 13.76 -3.61
C GLY A 26 7.86 12.73 -4.42
N ALA A 27 7.14 11.81 -5.05
CA ALA A 27 7.70 10.72 -5.84
C ALA A 27 8.54 11.24 -7.01
N GLY A 28 9.80 10.82 -7.06
CA GLY A 28 10.46 10.64 -8.35
C GLY A 28 9.83 9.49 -9.14
N ILE A 29 10.47 9.06 -10.23
CA ILE A 29 10.06 7.88 -11.02
C ILE A 29 10.39 6.58 -10.26
N SER A 30 9.87 6.43 -9.05
CA SER A 30 10.15 5.33 -8.13
C SER A 30 8.99 4.34 -8.08
N ASN A 31 9.28 3.10 -7.70
CA ASN A 31 8.24 2.09 -7.49
C ASN A 31 7.24 2.54 -6.42
N GLN A 32 5.99 2.17 -6.62
CA GLN A 32 4.91 2.42 -5.66
C GLN A 32 4.44 1.08 -5.12
N TYR A 33 4.23 1.00 -3.80
CA TYR A 33 3.70 -0.21 -3.19
C TYR A 33 2.41 0.08 -2.46
N TYR A 34 1.49 -0.87 -2.53
CA TYR A 34 0.25 -0.89 -1.80
C TYR A 34 0.20 -2.16 -0.96
N TYR A 35 -0.30 -2.04 0.25
CA TYR A 35 -0.39 -3.14 1.19
C TYR A 35 -1.77 -3.17 1.83
N PHE A 36 -2.40 -4.34 1.78
CA PHE A 36 -3.72 -4.59 2.32
C PHE A 36 -3.61 -5.63 3.44
N PRO A 37 -3.95 -5.28 4.69
CA PRO A 37 -4.07 -6.28 5.74
C PRO A 37 -5.15 -7.30 5.38
N GLU A 38 -4.92 -8.58 5.65
CA GLU A 38 -5.89 -9.63 5.35
C GLU A 38 -7.26 -9.34 5.98
N GLY A 39 -8.33 -9.49 5.19
CA GLY A 39 -9.69 -9.16 5.60
C GLY A 39 -10.00 -7.66 5.75
N LYS A 40 -9.10 -6.76 5.34
CA LYS A 40 -9.23 -5.29 5.44
C LYS A 40 -8.95 -4.58 4.12
N ALA A 41 -9.67 -4.95 3.06
CA ALA A 41 -9.50 -4.34 1.74
C ALA A 41 -9.96 -2.86 1.66
N ASP A 42 -10.63 -2.36 2.70
CA ASP A 42 -10.97 -0.95 2.92
C ASP A 42 -9.83 -0.16 3.57
N GLN A 43 -8.72 -0.81 3.92
CA GLN A 43 -7.56 -0.20 4.56
C GLN A 43 -6.32 -0.45 3.71
N VAL A 44 -5.60 0.61 3.34
CA VAL A 44 -4.42 0.49 2.49
C VAL A 44 -3.26 1.29 3.06
N PHE A 45 -2.09 0.66 3.09
CA PHE A 45 -0.83 1.36 3.24
C PHE A 45 -0.22 1.58 1.87
N MET A 46 0.23 2.79 1.60
CA MET A 46 0.86 3.14 0.35
C MET A 46 2.26 3.68 0.63
N THR A 47 3.30 3.04 0.09
CA THR A 47 4.67 3.56 0.18
C THR A 47 5.12 4.13 -1.16
N MET A 48 5.74 5.29 -1.08
CA MET A 48 6.21 6.05 -2.25
C MET A 48 7.32 7.00 -1.81
N GLY A 49 8.45 7.00 -2.54
CA GLY A 49 9.62 7.80 -2.16
C GLY A 49 10.12 7.45 -0.75
N ASN A 50 10.27 8.46 0.11
CA ASN A 50 10.65 8.29 1.52
C ASN A 50 9.45 8.21 2.47
N GLY A 51 8.24 8.03 1.95
CA GLY A 51 7.00 8.13 2.70
C GLY A 51 6.19 6.85 2.75
N VAL A 52 5.34 6.77 3.77
CA VAL A 52 4.23 5.83 3.87
C VAL A 52 2.96 6.57 4.28
N GLU A 53 1.87 6.29 3.59
CA GLU A 53 0.53 6.76 3.93
C GLU A 53 -0.32 5.58 4.38
N TYR A 54 -1.21 5.82 5.35
CA TYR A 54 -2.31 4.93 5.67
C TYR A 54 -3.62 5.62 5.30
N LEU A 55 -4.38 4.97 4.42
CA LEU A 55 -5.64 5.46 3.87
C LEU A 55 -6.77 4.47 4.22
N GLU A 56 -7.95 5.00 4.52
CA GLU A 56 -9.16 4.22 4.75
C GLU A 56 -10.24 4.60 3.73
N ALA A 57 -10.89 3.60 3.15
CA ALA A 57 -12.03 3.78 2.26
C ALA A 57 -13.27 4.09 3.11
N ILE A 58 -13.73 5.35 3.07
CA ILE A 58 -14.87 5.84 3.83
C ILE A 58 -15.77 6.63 2.91
N ASN A 59 -17.05 6.26 2.82
CA ASN A 59 -18.05 6.98 2.01
C ASN A 59 -17.61 7.19 0.54
N GLY A 60 -17.04 6.17 -0.09
CA GLY A 60 -16.65 6.21 -1.51
C GLY A 60 -15.41 7.06 -1.82
N ARG A 61 -14.54 7.30 -0.85
CA ARG A 61 -13.24 7.97 -1.02
C ARG A 61 -12.19 7.33 -0.12
N LEU A 62 -10.92 7.45 -0.50
CA LEU A 62 -9.79 7.12 0.38
C LEU A 62 -9.43 8.35 1.21
N GLU A 63 -9.58 8.28 2.53
CA GLU A 63 -9.16 9.34 3.44
C GLU A 63 -7.82 9.00 4.09
N GLN A 64 -6.86 9.92 4.00
CA GLN A 64 -5.59 9.79 4.71
C GLN A 64 -5.78 9.97 6.22
N LYS A 65 -5.46 8.91 6.98
CA LYS A 65 -5.57 8.88 8.45
C LYS A 65 -4.23 9.01 9.15
N TRP A 66 -3.15 8.60 8.47
CA TRP A 66 -1.79 8.73 8.98
C TRP A 66 -0.79 8.82 7.82
N VAL A 67 0.31 9.52 8.08
CA VAL A 67 1.47 9.60 7.20
C VAL A 67 2.73 9.55 8.04
N GLY A 68 3.72 8.80 7.57
CA GLY A 68 5.05 8.70 8.17
C GLY A 68 6.14 8.92 7.13
N ARG A 69 7.23 9.57 7.54
CA ARG A 69 8.47 9.70 6.75
C ARG A 69 9.53 8.76 7.33
N PHE A 70 10.13 7.94 6.46
CA PHE A 70 11.28 7.11 6.81
C PHE A 70 12.55 7.95 6.91
N GLY A 71 13.48 7.52 7.76
CA GLY A 71 14.82 8.13 7.84
C GLY A 71 15.75 7.84 6.66
N GLU A 72 16.82 8.64 6.54
CA GLU A 72 17.77 8.65 5.39
C GLU A 72 18.51 7.31 5.13
N LYS A 73 18.44 6.35 6.06
CA LYS A 73 19.08 5.03 5.92
C LYS A 73 18.06 3.90 5.89
N GLY A 74 17.54 3.59 4.72
CA GLY A 74 16.90 2.30 4.49
C GLY A 74 16.04 2.27 3.25
N THR A 75 16.41 1.40 2.31
CA THR A 75 15.54 0.83 1.28
C THR A 75 14.12 0.65 1.82
N ILE A 76 13.08 1.05 1.08
CA ILE A 76 11.67 0.81 1.43
C ILE A 76 11.50 -0.68 1.74
N LYS A 77 11.61 -1.05 3.02
CA LYS A 77 11.35 -2.40 3.51
C LYS A 77 9.87 -2.42 3.90
N GLY A 78 9.05 -2.71 2.90
CA GLY A 78 7.62 -2.98 3.08
C GLY A 78 7.36 -4.10 4.11
N PRO A 79 6.13 -4.20 4.61
CA PRO A 79 5.87 -4.33 6.04
C PRO A 79 6.04 -5.73 6.64
N PHE A 80 6.76 -5.77 7.77
CA PHE A 80 6.31 -6.35 9.04
C PHE A 80 6.08 -5.19 10.05
N PHE A 81 5.22 -4.27 9.63
CA PHE A 81 4.60 -3.12 10.33
C PHE A 81 5.46 -1.87 10.67
N LEU A 82 6.36 -1.49 9.76
CA LEU A 82 6.90 -0.12 9.56
C LEU A 82 7.76 0.43 10.72
N SER A 83 9.05 0.08 10.69
CA SER A 83 10.13 0.63 11.52
C SER A 83 10.85 1.81 10.85
N ASN A 84 11.62 2.57 11.63
CA ASN A 84 12.41 3.74 11.18
C ASN A 84 11.57 4.93 10.67
N ILE A 85 10.35 5.11 11.20
CA ILE A 85 9.60 6.36 11.03
C ILE A 85 10.26 7.43 11.89
N GLU A 86 10.77 8.49 11.25
CA GLU A 86 11.41 9.62 11.94
C GLU A 86 10.42 10.73 12.27
N GLU A 87 9.40 10.88 11.43
CA GLU A 87 8.40 11.92 11.53
C GLU A 87 7.04 11.33 11.13
N GLU A 88 6.00 11.67 11.88
CA GLU A 88 4.65 11.21 11.59
C GLU A 88 3.60 12.28 11.89
N VAL A 89 2.49 12.21 11.15
CA VAL A 89 1.30 13.02 11.37
C VAL A 89 0.07 12.11 11.35
N GLY A 90 -0.82 12.30 12.31
CA GLY A 90 -2.00 11.44 12.51
C GLY A 90 -1.74 10.34 13.54
N LYS A 91 -2.56 9.29 13.52
CA LYS A 91 -2.43 8.15 14.45
C LYS A 91 -2.00 6.91 13.68
N GLN A 92 -0.81 6.39 13.96
CA GLN A 92 -0.33 5.16 13.33
C GLN A 92 -1.31 4.01 13.63
N PRO A 93 -1.83 3.33 12.59
CA PRO A 93 -2.74 2.20 12.79
C PRO A 93 -2.00 1.01 13.40
N THR A 94 -2.66 0.30 14.31
CA THR A 94 -2.18 -1.00 14.81
C THR A 94 -2.75 -2.11 13.94
N ILE A 95 -1.88 -2.86 13.27
CA ILE A 95 -2.29 -3.97 12.40
C ILE A 95 -2.00 -5.30 13.11
N ALA A 96 -3.06 -6.03 13.44
CA ALA A 96 -3.02 -7.33 14.09
C ALA A 96 -3.52 -8.43 13.15
N VAL A 97 -2.84 -8.61 12.01
CA VAL A 97 -3.10 -9.69 11.05
C VAL A 97 -1.84 -10.52 10.83
N ASP A 98 -2.01 -11.77 10.42
CA ASP A 98 -0.87 -12.67 10.18
C ASP A 98 -0.34 -12.57 8.75
N ARG A 99 -1.11 -11.96 7.83
CA ARG A 99 -0.79 -11.84 6.41
C ARG A 99 -1.20 -10.48 5.85
N ILE A 100 -0.36 -9.94 4.97
CA ILE A 100 -0.59 -8.69 4.24
C ILE A 100 -0.45 -9.00 2.74
N THR A 101 -1.44 -8.63 1.94
CA THR A 101 -1.32 -8.65 0.48
C THR A 101 -0.52 -7.44 0.04
N PHE A 102 0.44 -7.62 -0.87
CA PHE A 102 1.16 -6.50 -1.49
C PHE A 102 0.89 -6.43 -2.99
N PHE A 103 0.87 -5.20 -3.49
CA PHE A 103 0.87 -4.85 -4.89
C PHE A 103 1.98 -3.84 -5.13
N LYS A 104 2.94 -4.18 -5.99
CA LYS A 104 4.11 -3.34 -6.31
C LYS A 104 4.02 -2.92 -7.76
N GLN A 105 3.83 -1.63 -8.00
CA GLN A 105 3.93 -1.04 -9.33
C GLN A 105 5.40 -0.69 -9.64
N ILE A 106 5.90 -1.22 -10.74
CA ILE A 106 7.22 -0.96 -11.27
C ILE A 106 7.08 0.08 -12.39
N LEU A 107 6.87 1.33 -11.98
CA LEU A 107 6.55 2.44 -12.88
C LEU A 107 7.53 2.61 -14.06
N PRO A 108 8.86 2.44 -13.90
CA PRO A 108 9.80 2.63 -15.01
C PRO A 108 9.62 1.67 -16.20
N ILE A 109 9.04 0.48 -15.96
CA ILE A 109 8.87 -0.56 -17.00
C ILE A 109 7.39 -0.93 -17.23
N GLY A 110 6.46 -0.31 -16.50
CA GLY A 110 5.02 -0.55 -16.68
C GLY A 110 4.63 -1.98 -16.33
N GLU A 111 5.08 -2.49 -15.20
CA GLU A 111 4.80 -3.85 -14.72
C GLU A 111 4.34 -3.81 -13.26
N ALA A 112 3.74 -4.91 -12.78
CA ALA A 112 3.46 -5.10 -11.37
C ALA A 112 3.76 -6.51 -10.87
N ASP A 113 4.27 -6.56 -9.64
CA ASP A 113 4.40 -7.79 -8.86
C ASP A 113 3.35 -7.77 -7.75
N TYR A 114 2.85 -8.95 -7.40
CA TYR A 114 1.92 -9.10 -6.28
C TYR A 114 2.14 -10.40 -5.51
N GLY A 115 1.66 -10.41 -4.27
CA GLY A 115 1.80 -11.56 -3.40
C GLY A 115 1.47 -11.25 -1.95
N PHE A 116 2.12 -11.99 -1.05
CA PHE A 116 1.83 -11.91 0.38
C PHE A 116 3.09 -11.66 1.19
N ILE A 117 2.95 -10.91 2.28
CA ILE A 117 3.95 -10.79 3.34
C ILE A 117 3.37 -11.42 4.59
N ASN A 118 4.09 -12.38 5.14
CA ASN A 118 3.70 -13.03 6.39
C ASN A 118 4.22 -12.22 7.59
N LYS A 119 3.72 -12.53 8.78
CA LYS A 119 4.08 -11.87 10.05
C LYS A 119 5.58 -11.85 10.38
N ASP A 120 6.37 -12.77 9.83
CA ASP A 120 7.83 -12.81 9.94
C ASP A 120 8.55 -11.81 9.01
N GLY A 121 7.80 -11.05 8.22
CA GLY A 121 8.31 -10.11 7.22
C GLY A 121 8.74 -10.76 5.90
N LYS A 122 8.52 -12.07 5.73
CA LYS A 122 8.88 -12.77 4.50
C LYS A 122 7.84 -12.48 3.41
N ALA A 123 8.29 -11.81 2.35
CA ALA A 123 7.50 -11.62 1.14
C ALA A 123 7.57 -12.87 0.24
N THR A 124 6.41 -13.26 -0.31
CA THR A 124 6.26 -14.30 -1.33
C THR A 124 5.53 -13.68 -2.51
N THR A 125 6.23 -13.48 -3.63
CA THR A 125 5.62 -13.09 -4.91
C THR A 125 4.92 -14.30 -5.50
N ILE A 126 3.64 -14.14 -5.83
CA ILE A 126 2.82 -15.22 -6.41
C ILE A 126 2.49 -14.98 -7.88
N GLY A 127 2.73 -13.77 -8.37
CA GLY A 127 2.55 -13.46 -9.78
C GLY A 127 3.12 -12.10 -10.19
N HIS A 128 3.04 -11.88 -11.49
CA HIS A 128 3.58 -10.76 -12.22
C HIS A 128 2.62 -10.41 -13.37
N HIS A 129 2.48 -9.13 -13.69
CA HIS A 129 1.53 -8.66 -14.70
C HIS A 129 2.04 -7.41 -15.41
N ASP A 130 1.90 -7.37 -16.74
CA ASP A 130 2.16 -6.17 -17.54
C ASP A 130 1.10 -5.10 -17.26
N MET A 131 1.51 -3.87 -16.97
CA MET A 131 0.62 -2.73 -16.70
C MET A 131 0.75 -1.68 -17.82
N PRO A 132 -0.04 -1.78 -18.90
CA PRO A 132 0.00 -0.81 -19.99
C PRO A 132 -0.44 0.60 -19.55
N GLY A 133 -1.21 0.71 -18.46
CA GLY A 133 -1.56 1.96 -17.78
C GLY A 133 -1.20 1.99 -16.29
N LEU A 134 -0.88 3.18 -15.77
CA LEU A 134 -0.54 3.42 -14.35
C LEU A 134 -1.68 3.07 -13.36
N TYR A 135 -2.91 2.94 -13.86
CA TYR A 135 -4.13 2.70 -13.07
C TYR A 135 -4.79 1.36 -13.41
N ASP A 136 -4.11 0.47 -14.13
CA ASP A 136 -4.61 -0.86 -14.47
C ASP A 136 -4.42 -1.82 -13.27
N PHE A 137 -5.07 -1.50 -12.15
CA PHE A 137 -5.15 -2.42 -11.03
C PHE A 137 -5.95 -3.66 -11.45
N PHE A 138 -5.56 -4.81 -10.93
CA PHE A 138 -6.17 -6.08 -11.29
C PHE A 138 -6.37 -6.96 -10.06
N ILE A 139 -7.24 -7.95 -10.20
CA ILE A 139 -7.56 -8.91 -9.16
C ILE A 139 -6.32 -9.77 -8.85
N ILE A 140 -5.91 -9.79 -7.57
CA ILE A 140 -4.86 -10.67 -7.08
C ILE A 140 -5.44 -12.07 -6.77
N PRO A 141 -5.00 -13.14 -7.45
CA PRO A 141 -5.32 -14.51 -7.07
C PRO A 141 -5.02 -14.77 -5.58
N GLU A 142 -5.96 -15.42 -4.89
CA GLU A 142 -5.84 -15.83 -3.47
C GLU A 142 -5.88 -14.72 -2.40
N GLU A 143 -6.17 -13.47 -2.79
CA GLU A 143 -6.53 -12.43 -1.83
C GLU A 143 -7.79 -12.82 -1.03
N LYS A 144 -7.75 -12.62 0.29
CA LYS A 144 -8.80 -12.99 1.24
C LYS A 144 -9.25 -11.83 2.10
#